data_AF-A0A238XBQ2-F1
#
_entry.id   AF-A0A238XBQ2-F1
#
_cell.length_a   1.000
_cell.length_b   1.000
_cell.length_c   1.000
_cell.angle_alpha   90.00
_cell.angle_beta   90.00
_cell.angle_gamma   90.00
#
_symmetry.space_group_name_H-M   'P 1'
#
loop_
_entity.id
_entity.type
_entity.pdbx_description
1 polymer ?
#
loop_
_entity_poly.entity_id
_entity_poly.type
_entity_poly.pdbx_seq_one_letter_code
_entity_poly.pdbx_strand_id
1 'polypeptide(L)'
;MLKHNLATGEVRHRSFGAGRQPAEFVFEPHSPEAAEDDGVLMGFVYDAPNDTSDLVLLDAGSLDTVASIHLPARVPHGFHGNWVPEGR
;
A
#
# COMPACT_ATOMS: atom_id res chain seq x y z
N MET A 1 3.92 8.13 1.33
CA MET A 1 2.71 7.68 2.06
C MET A 1 2.85 8.04 3.52
N LEU A 2 1.78 8.55 4.15
CA LEU A 2 1.77 8.90 5.57
C LEU A 2 0.81 7.98 6.32
N LYS A 3 1.22 7.52 7.50
CA LYS A 3 0.32 6.90 8.48
C LYS A 3 0.24 7.82 9.69
N HIS A 4 -0.97 8.13 10.12
CA HIS A 4 -1.24 8.96 11.28
C HIS A 4 -1.82 8.09 12.39
N ASN A 5 -1.19 8.11 13.56
CA ASN A 5 -1.83 7.65 14.79
C ASN A 5 -2.55 8.85 15.41
N LEU A 6 -3.88 8.87 15.34
CA LEU A 6 -4.67 10.00 15.81
C LEU A 6 -4.77 10.10 17.33
N ALA A 7 -4.54 9.00 18.06
CA ALA A 7 -4.54 9.00 19.52
C ALA A 7 -3.25 9.61 20.10
N THR A 8 -2.11 9.37 19.45
CA THR A 8 -0.79 9.85 19.93
C THR A 8 -0.27 11.07 19.17
N GLY A 9 -0.82 11.35 17.98
CA GLY A 9 -0.32 12.38 17.07
C GLY A 9 0.93 11.96 16.29
N GLU A 10 1.41 10.72 16.45
CA GLU A 10 2.57 10.21 15.71
C GLU A 10 2.27 10.13 14.21
N VAL A 11 3.24 10.52 13.38
CA VAL A 11 3.16 10.40 11.92
C VAL A 11 4.36 9.60 11.43
N ARG A 12 4.08 8.51 10.71
CA ARG A 12 5.08 7.71 10.01
C ARG A 12 5.07 8.02 8.53
N HIS A 13 6.25 8.07 7.92
CA HIS A 13 6.42 8.37 6.51
C HIS A 13 7.12 7.22 5.79
N ARG A 14 6.52 6.78 4.68
CA ARG A 14 7.12 5.86 3.71
C ARG A 14 7.41 6.58 2.39
N SER A 15 8.69 6.58 2.02
CA SER A 15 9.15 6.93 0.66
C SER A 15 9.24 5.67 -0.20
N PHE A 16 8.97 5.79 -1.50
CA PHE A 16 9.14 4.72 -2.49
C PHE A 16 10.38 4.90 -3.36
N GLY A 17 11.17 5.96 -3.13
CA GLY A 17 12.33 6.31 -3.93
C GLY A 17 12.03 7.32 -5.03
N ALA A 18 13.10 7.81 -5.68
CA ALA A 18 12.99 8.81 -6.75
C ALA A 18 12.31 8.20 -7.99
N GLY A 19 11.45 8.96 -8.65
CA GLY A 19 10.73 8.50 -9.86
C GLY A 19 9.63 7.46 -9.60
N ARG A 20 9.38 7.12 -8.33
CA ARG A 20 8.38 6.12 -7.93
C ARG A 20 7.13 6.84 -7.41
N GLN A 21 6.00 6.59 -8.05
CA GLN A 21 4.75 7.31 -7.82
C GLN A 21 3.68 6.36 -7.27
N PRO A 22 3.35 6.43 -5.97
CA PRO A 22 2.29 5.61 -5.40
C PRO A 22 0.90 6.09 -5.83
N ALA A 23 0.01 5.15 -6.11
CA ALA A 23 -1.43 5.37 -6.21
C ALA A 23 -2.10 5.22 -4.83
N GLU A 24 -3.44 5.12 -4.80
CA GLU A 24 -4.18 4.79 -3.57
C GLU A 24 -3.75 3.41 -3.03
N PHE A 25 -3.66 3.31 -1.70
CA PHE A 25 -3.49 2.05 -0.98
C PHE A 25 -4.80 1.69 -0.28
N VAL A 26 -5.18 0.41 -0.34
CA VAL A 26 -6.31 -0.15 0.41
C VAL A 26 -5.78 -0.99 1.56
N PHE A 27 -6.54 -1.04 2.67
CA PHE A 27 -6.22 -1.85 3.84
C PHE A 27 -7.03 -3.14 3.84
N GLU A 28 -6.38 -4.25 4.21
CA GLU A 28 -7.05 -5.50 4.58
C GLU A 28 -6.50 -5.98 5.94
N PRO A 29 -7.36 -6.16 6.96
CA PRO A 29 -6.94 -6.67 8.26
C PRO A 29 -6.52 -8.14 8.15
N HIS A 30 -5.59 -8.57 9.01
CA HIS A 30 -5.12 -9.95 9.03
C HIS A 30 -6.23 -10.95 9.46
N SER A 31 -7.19 -10.49 10.28
CA SER A 31 -8.36 -11.25 10.71
C SER A 31 -9.49 -10.31 11.16
N PRO A 32 -10.74 -10.79 11.33
CA PRO A 32 -11.84 -9.96 11.85
C PRO A 32 -11.60 -9.41 13.27
N GLU A 33 -10.76 -10.08 14.06
CA GLU A 33 -10.40 -9.70 15.43
C GLU A 33 -9.06 -8.95 15.55
N ALA A 34 -8.44 -8.62 14.42
CA ALA A 34 -7.16 -7.91 14.38
C ALA A 34 -7.27 -6.52 15.02
N ALA A 35 -6.14 -6.02 15.54
CA ALA A 35 -6.04 -4.62 15.92
C ALA A 35 -6.25 -3.71 14.69
N GLU A 36 -6.61 -2.44 14.91
CA GLU A 36 -6.97 -1.49 13.84
C GLU A 36 -5.94 -1.40 12.71
N ASP A 37 -4.65 -1.54 13.01
CA ASP A 37 -3.55 -1.49 12.06
C ASP A 37 -2.80 -2.82 11.89
N ASP A 38 -3.37 -3.92 12.36
CA ASP A 38 -2.85 -5.27 12.16
C ASP A 38 -3.40 -5.85 10.85
N GLY A 39 -2.58 -5.72 9.79
CA GLY A 39 -2.94 -6.14 8.46
C GLY A 39 -1.98 -5.61 7.41
N VAL A 40 -2.44 -5.59 6.16
CA VAL A 40 -1.64 -5.18 5.01
C VAL A 40 -2.26 -3.98 4.30
N LEU A 41 -1.40 -3.06 3.87
CA LEU A 41 -1.72 -2.03 2.90
C LEU A 41 -1.28 -2.49 1.53
N MET A 42 -2.14 -2.35 0.53
CA MET A 42 -1.88 -2.79 -0.84
C MET A 42 -2.18 -1.67 -1.84
N GLY A 43 -1.23 -1.37 -2.72
CA GLY A 43 -1.39 -0.32 -3.72
C GLY A 43 -0.37 -0.40 -4.84
N PHE A 44 -0.70 0.19 -5.99
CA PHE A 44 0.23 0.26 -7.12
C PHE A 44 1.26 1.37 -6.93
N VAL A 45 2.50 1.11 -7.32
CA VAL A 45 3.58 2.09 -7.40
C VAL A 45 4.12 2.10 -8.82
N TYR A 46 3.94 3.21 -9.52
CA TYR A 46 4.46 3.41 -10.87
C TYR A 46 5.95 3.76 -10.83
N ASP A 47 6.75 2.99 -11.57
CA ASP A 47 8.17 3.22 -11.82
C ASP A 47 8.34 4.00 -13.11
N ALA A 48 8.43 5.33 -13.01
CA ALA A 48 8.55 6.19 -14.18
C ALA A 48 9.83 5.97 -15.00
N PRO A 49 11.01 5.71 -14.39
CA PRO A 49 12.22 5.39 -15.14
C PRO A 49 12.10 4.15 -16.05
N ASN A 50 11.37 3.12 -15.61
CA ASN A 50 11.27 1.84 -16.34
C ASN A 50 9.93 1.66 -17.07
N ASP A 51 9.00 2.61 -16.96
CA ASP A 51 7.62 2.52 -17.47
C ASP A 51 6.87 1.24 -17.06
N THR A 52 7.07 0.83 -15.81
CA THR A 52 6.49 -0.38 -15.20
C THR A 52 5.76 -0.05 -13.92
N SER A 53 5.08 -1.03 -13.32
CA SER A 53 4.42 -0.82 -12.02
C SER A 53 4.59 -2.03 -11.13
N ASP A 54 4.61 -1.77 -9.83
CA ASP A 54 4.59 -2.81 -8.82
C ASP A 54 3.27 -2.76 -8.06
N LEU A 55 2.66 -3.91 -7.78
CA LEU A 55 1.70 -4.02 -6.69
C LEU A 55 2.48 -4.24 -5.39
N VAL A 56 2.52 -3.22 -4.54
CA VAL A 56 3.30 -3.22 -3.30
C VAL A 56 2.39 -3.54 -2.13
N LEU A 57 2.83 -4.49 -1.30
CA LEU A 57 2.20 -4.84 -0.03
C LEU A 57 3.10 -4.37 1.11
N LEU A 58 2.53 -3.57 2.01
CA LEU A 58 3.19 -3.06 3.20
C LEU A 58 2.51 -3.62 4.45
N ASP A 59 3.30 -3.86 5.49
CA ASP A 59 2.77 -4.06 6.83
C ASP A 59 2.12 -2.75 7.29
N ALA A 60 0.84 -2.79 7.69
CA ALA A 60 0.08 -1.59 8.03
C ALA A 60 0.59 -0.93 9.32
N GLY A 61 1.16 -1.71 10.24
CA GLY A 61 1.79 -1.27 11.48
C GLY A 61 3.01 -0.38 11.25
N SER A 62 4.00 -0.93 10.57
CA SER A 62 5.35 -0.40 10.39
C SER A 62 5.55 0.41 9.11
N LEU A 63 4.74 0.16 8.08
CA LEU A 63 4.95 0.59 6.68
C LEU A 63 6.15 -0.06 5.98
N ASP A 64 6.68 -1.16 6.52
CA ASP A 64 7.72 -1.94 5.88
C ASP A 64 7.16 -2.79 4.74
N THR A 65 7.98 -3.06 3.72
CA THR A 65 7.56 -3.85 2.58
C THR A 65 7.54 -5.33 2.95
N VAL A 66 6.37 -5.95 2.77
CA VAL A 66 6.18 -7.39 2.98
C VAL A 66 6.34 -8.14 1.66
N ALA A 67 5.79 -7.59 0.57
CA ALA A 67 5.91 -8.16 -0.76
C ALA A 67 5.81 -7.09 -1.86
N SER A 68 6.28 -7.43 -3.06
CA SER A 68 6.12 -6.63 -4.27
C SER A 68 5.90 -7.56 -5.45
N ILE A 69 4.82 -7.34 -6.20
CA ILE A 69 4.55 -8.05 -7.45
C ILE A 69 4.93 -7.13 -8.61
N HIS A 70 5.92 -7.55 -9.39
CA HIS A 70 6.42 -6.79 -10.53
C HIS A 70 5.53 -6.97 -11.76
N LEU A 71 5.00 -5.87 -12.31
CA LEU A 71 4.23 -5.88 -13.54
C LEU A 71 5.11 -5.38 -14.70
N PRO A 72 5.13 -6.09 -15.85
CA PRO A 72 5.97 -5.72 -16.99
C PRO A 72 5.44 -4.51 -17.77
N ALA A 73 4.39 -3.85 -17.28
CA ALA A 73 3.76 -2.69 -17.90
C ALA A 73 3.24 -1.73 -16.84
N ARG A 74 3.07 -0.48 -17.25
CA ARG A 74 2.47 0.57 -16.44
C ARG A 74 1.00 0.26 -16.11
N VAL A 75 0.65 0.39 -14.83
CA VAL A 75 -0.72 0.62 -14.38
C VAL A 75 -0.97 2.14 -14.36
N PRO A 76 -1.90 2.68 -15.16
CA PRO A 76 -2.18 4.10 -15.18
C PRO A 76 -2.71 4.62 -13.83
N HIS A 77 -2.49 5.91 -13.57
CA HIS A 77 -3.05 6.57 -12.38
C HIS A 77 -4.58 6.52 -12.43
N GLY A 78 -5.17 5.84 -11.46
CA GLY A 78 -6.61 5.72 -11.27
C GLY A 78 -7.14 6.65 -10.18
N PHE A 79 -8.34 6.34 -9.70
CA PHE A 79 -8.94 6.98 -8.53
C PHE A 79 -8.95 6.00 -7.37
N HIS A 80 -10.09 5.36 -7.12
CA HIS A 80 -10.31 4.49 -5.98
C HIS A 80 -10.21 3.00 -6.33
N GLY A 81 -9.85 2.19 -5.34
CA GLY A 81 -9.89 0.74 -5.35
C GLY A 81 -10.54 0.18 -4.09
N ASN A 82 -10.94 -1.08 -4.13
CA ASN A 82 -11.41 -1.82 -2.96
C ASN A 82 -10.83 -3.23 -3.01
N TRP A 83 -10.54 -3.79 -1.84
CA TRP A 83 -10.31 -5.22 -1.69
C TRP A 83 -11.66 -5.92 -1.45
N VAL A 84 -11.81 -7.12 -2.01
CA VAL A 84 -12.97 -7.99 -1.78
C VAL A 84 -12.43 -9.36 -1.37
N PRO A 85 -12.59 -9.76 -0.09
CA PRO A 85 -12.18 -11.09 0.33
C PRO A 85 -13.07 -12.15 -0.31
N GLU A 86 -12.50 -13.32 -0.58
CA GLU A 86 -13.28 -14.47 -1.03
C GLU A 86 -14.12 -15.02 0.13
N GLY A 87 -15.44 -15.13 -0.06
CA GLY A 87 -16.32 -15.93 0.81
C GLY A 87 -16.77 -15.28 2.13
N ARG A 88 -17.05 -13.97 2.15
CA ARG A 88 -17.71 -13.31 3.28
C ARG A 88 -19.23 -13.20 3.10
#